data_AF-A0A9D4ITP3-F1
#
_entry.id   AF-A0A9D4ITP3-F1
#
_cell.length_a   1.000
_cell.length_b   1.000
_cell.length_c   1.000
_cell.angle_alpha   90.00
_cell.angle_beta   90.00
_cell.angle_gamma   90.00
#
_symmetry.space_group_name_H-M   'P 1'
#
loop_
_entity.id
_entity.type
_entity.pdbx_description
1 polymer ?
#
loop_
_entity_poly.entity_id
_entity_poly.type
_entity_poly.pdbx_seq_one_letter_code
_entity_poly.pdbx_strand_id
1 'polypeptide(L)'
;MATSGTENEWSDIKREHRYSRGISHSAKVFKREPDKRVFVNRSLMLEKVKFFGFDMDYTLAVYKSPDYEALGFQLIKEKLVEIGYPEALLEFEYDPTFPIRGLWFDQLYGNLLKVDPFGNILVCVHGFEFLKG
;
A
#
# COMPACT_ATOMS: atom_id res chain seq x y z
N MET A 1 -14.72 33.55 -34.41
CA MET A 1 -13.75 34.17 -33.49
C MET A 1 -13.08 33.01 -32.75
N ALA A 2 -11.97 32.52 -33.30
CA ALA A 2 -11.39 31.23 -32.94
C ALA A 2 -9.95 31.38 -32.44
N THR A 3 -9.66 30.59 -31.40
CA THR A 3 -8.37 30.03 -30.94
C THR A 3 -7.29 30.95 -30.36
N SER A 4 -7.00 30.78 -29.07
CA SER A 4 -5.72 31.19 -28.46
C SER A 4 -5.24 30.32 -27.28
N GLY A 5 -5.80 29.11 -27.09
CA GLY A 5 -5.54 28.30 -25.89
C GLY A 5 -4.56 27.13 -26.02
N THR A 6 -4.18 26.70 -27.23
CA THR A 6 -3.50 25.41 -27.44
C THR A 6 -2.05 25.50 -27.89
N GLU A 7 -1.55 26.64 -28.37
CA GLU A 7 -0.17 26.74 -28.89
C GLU A 7 0.93 26.78 -27.82
N ASN A 8 0.59 27.18 -26.58
CA ASN A 8 1.55 27.33 -25.50
C ASN A 8 2.00 26.00 -24.89
N GLU A 9 1.09 25.02 -24.73
CA GLU A 9 1.44 23.69 -24.19
C GLU A 9 2.37 22.89 -25.11
N TRP A 10 2.08 22.86 -26.42
CA TRP A 10 2.89 22.12 -27.39
C TRP A 10 4.27 22.74 -27.61
N SER A 11 4.38 24.06 -27.45
CA SER A 11 5.66 24.75 -27.57
C SER A 11 6.54 24.54 -26.35
N ASP A 12 5.98 24.35 -25.16
CA ASP A 12 6.71 23.99 -23.94
C ASP A 12 7.23 22.54 -23.98
N ILE A 13 6.41 21.59 -24.44
CA ILE A 13 6.84 20.19 -24.66
C ILE A 13 7.99 20.11 -25.69
N LYS A 14 7.89 20.89 -26.78
CA LYS A 14 8.96 20.97 -27.79
C LYS A 14 10.22 21.69 -27.27
N ARG A 15 10.09 22.55 -26.25
CA ARG A 15 11.21 23.26 -25.62
C ARG A 15 11.99 22.33 -24.68
N GLU A 16 11.30 21.52 -23.88
CA GLU A 16 11.92 20.46 -23.06
C GLU A 16 12.70 19.47 -23.92
N HIS A 17 12.12 18.97 -25.02
CA HIS A 17 12.80 18.05 -25.93
C HIS A 17 14.06 18.61 -26.60
N ARG A 18 14.19 19.94 -26.72
CA ARG A 18 15.35 20.60 -27.31
C ARG A 18 16.47 20.84 -26.28
N TYR A 19 16.12 21.05 -25.01
CA TYR A 19 17.08 21.20 -23.91
C TYR A 19 17.84 19.89 -23.64
N SER A 20 17.21 18.73 -23.87
CA SER A 20 17.81 17.41 -23.67
C SER A 20 18.96 17.07 -24.64
N ARG A 21 19.11 17.78 -25.77
CA ARG A 21 20.14 17.49 -26.78
C ARG A 21 21.50 18.15 -26.54
N GLY A 22 21.61 19.02 -25.53
CA GLY A 22 22.82 19.82 -25.27
C GLY A 22 23.54 19.52 -23.95
N ILE A 23 23.12 18.51 -23.19
CA ILE A 23 23.67 18.26 -21.85
C ILE A 23 24.81 17.23 -21.94
N SER A 24 26.01 17.65 -21.56
CA SER A 24 27.16 16.76 -21.33
C SER A 24 26.75 15.60 -20.43
N HIS A 25 27.15 14.37 -20.78
CA HIS A 25 26.90 13.14 -20.03
C HIS A 25 27.66 13.07 -18.68
N SER A 26 27.66 14.14 -17.88
CA SER A 26 27.80 13.96 -16.44
C SER A 26 26.46 13.39 -15.98
N ALA A 27 26.42 12.08 -15.71
CA ALA A 27 25.26 11.44 -15.14
C ALA A 27 24.91 12.11 -13.81
N LYS A 28 24.06 13.14 -13.84
CA LYS A 28 23.44 13.68 -12.64
C LYS A 28 22.62 12.52 -12.08
N VAL A 29 23.15 11.89 -11.03
CA VAL A 29 22.41 10.89 -10.27
C VAL A 29 21.26 11.64 -9.62
N PHE A 30 20.12 11.69 -10.29
CA PHE A 30 18.87 12.15 -9.70
C PHE A 30 18.49 11.16 -8.60
N LYS A 31 19.04 11.35 -7.40
CA LYS A 31 18.56 10.69 -6.19
C LYS A 31 17.20 11.31 -5.89
N ARG A 32 16.14 10.75 -6.49
CA ARG A 32 14.76 11.10 -6.16
C ARG A 32 14.50 10.88 -4.67
N GLU A 33 13.55 11.61 -4.10
CA GLU A 33 13.07 11.34 -2.75
C GLU A 33 12.59 9.89 -2.62
N PRO A 34 12.81 9.19 -1.48
CA PRO A 34 12.50 7.77 -1.33
C PRO A 34 11.04 7.41 -1.65
N ASP A 35 10.08 8.28 -1.34
CA ASP A 35 8.64 8.15 -1.62
C ASP A 35 8.31 8.13 -3.12
N LYS A 36 9.21 8.66 -3.97
CA LYS A 36 9.06 8.73 -5.44
C LYS A 36 9.93 7.70 -6.17
N ARG A 37 10.51 6.74 -5.46
CA ARG A 37 11.37 5.70 -6.04
C ARG A 37 10.61 4.42 -6.33
N VAL A 38 11.03 3.74 -7.40
CA VAL A 38 10.72 2.34 -7.66
C VAL A 38 11.92 1.52 -7.18
N PHE A 39 11.72 0.64 -6.19
CA PHE A 39 12.78 -0.22 -5.66
C PHE A 39 13.02 -1.44 -6.55
N VAL A 40 14.26 -1.96 -6.55
CA VAL A 40 14.69 -3.04 -7.45
C VAL A 40 15.32 -4.17 -6.65
N ASN A 41 14.65 -5.32 -6.59
CA ASN A 41 15.20 -6.56 -6.00
C ASN A 41 15.98 -7.39 -7.03
N ARG A 42 15.54 -7.37 -8.30
CA ARG A 42 16.18 -8.05 -9.44
C ARG A 42 16.18 -7.11 -10.65
N SER A 43 17.26 -7.09 -11.43
CA SER A 43 17.36 -6.25 -12.62
C SER A 43 16.24 -6.55 -13.63
N LEU A 44 15.60 -5.49 -14.14
CA LEU A 44 14.52 -5.58 -15.13
C LEU A 44 14.78 -4.59 -16.27
N MET A 45 14.81 -5.08 -17.51
CA MET A 45 14.92 -4.25 -18.71
C MET A 45 13.53 -3.89 -19.23
N LEU A 46 13.03 -2.70 -18.92
CA LEU A 46 11.67 -2.26 -19.28
C LEU A 46 11.42 -2.26 -20.79
N GLU A 47 12.44 -2.06 -21.63
CA GLU A 47 12.32 -2.13 -23.10
C GLU A 47 11.81 -3.50 -23.62
N LYS A 48 12.06 -4.57 -22.86
CA LYS A 48 11.62 -5.93 -23.20
C LYS A 48 10.18 -6.21 -22.76
N VAL A 49 9.59 -5.39 -21.91
CA VAL A 49 8.21 -5.55 -21.43
C VAL A 49 7.25 -5.08 -22.53
N LYS A 50 6.26 -5.92 -22.89
CA LYS A 50 5.29 -5.63 -23.96
C LYS A 50 3.87 -5.39 -23.46
N PHE A 51 3.56 -5.87 -22.26
CA PHE A 51 2.25 -5.74 -21.64
C PHE A 51 2.40 -5.27 -20.21
N PHE A 52 1.48 -4.41 -19.78
CA PHE A 52 1.37 -3.92 -18.41
C PHE A 52 0.00 -4.35 -17.89
N GLY A 53 -0.01 -5.30 -16.96
CA GLY A 53 -1.22 -5.72 -16.26
C GLY A 53 -1.37 -4.95 -14.96
N PHE A 54 -2.61 -4.61 -14.62
CA PHE A 54 -2.95 -3.93 -13.37
C PHE A 54 -4.00 -4.75 -12.62
N ASP A 55 -3.79 -4.90 -11.32
CA ASP A 55 -4.85 -5.25 -10.38
C ASP A 55 -5.61 -3.98 -9.97
N MET A 56 -6.80 -4.12 -9.41
CA MET A 56 -7.65 -2.98 -9.05
C MET A 56 -7.48 -2.58 -7.58
N ASP A 57 -7.91 -3.43 -6.65
CA ASP A 57 -8.04 -3.09 -5.24
C ASP A 57 -6.66 -2.98 -4.57
N TYR A 58 -6.43 -1.89 -3.85
CA TYR A 58 -5.13 -1.52 -3.27
C TYR A 58 -3.97 -1.36 -4.28
N THR A 59 -4.23 -1.44 -5.58
CA THR A 59 -3.24 -1.19 -6.66
C THR A 59 -3.57 0.09 -7.43
N LEU A 60 -4.71 0.12 -8.14
CA LEU A 60 -5.22 1.33 -8.80
C LEU A 60 -6.15 2.11 -7.87
N ALA A 61 -7.03 1.39 -7.18
CA ALA A 61 -7.95 1.94 -6.18
C ALA A 61 -7.34 1.77 -4.78
N VAL A 62 -6.57 2.77 -4.34
CA VAL A 62 -6.04 2.80 -2.97
C VAL A 62 -7.10 3.38 -2.04
N TYR A 63 -7.66 2.54 -1.18
CA TYR A 63 -8.63 2.96 -0.19
C TYR A 63 -7.98 3.82 0.89
N LYS A 64 -8.75 4.78 1.43
CA LYS A 64 -8.28 5.68 2.48
C LYS A 64 -8.27 4.95 3.82
N SER A 65 -7.13 4.95 4.47
CA SER A 65 -6.95 4.45 5.84
C SER A 65 -7.09 5.62 6.83
N PRO A 66 -7.75 5.44 7.99
CA PRO A 66 -8.34 4.19 8.50
C PRO A 66 -9.82 3.98 8.11
N ASP A 67 -10.42 4.87 7.31
CA ASP A 67 -11.86 4.90 7.06
C ASP A 67 -12.41 3.59 6.47
N TYR A 68 -11.68 3.00 5.52
CA TYR A 68 -12.13 1.77 4.85
C TYR A 68 -12.04 0.55 5.78
N GLU A 69 -10.97 0.43 6.56
CA GLU A 69 -10.79 -0.62 7.55
C GLU A 69 -11.83 -0.52 8.67
N ALA A 70 -12.10 0.71 9.14
CA ALA A 70 -13.12 0.97 10.16
C ALA A 70 -14.53 0.58 9.68
N LEU A 71 -14.87 0.89 8.42
CA LEU A 71 -16.12 0.46 7.81
C LEU A 71 -16.22 -1.08 7.75
N GLY A 72 -15.17 -1.75 7.27
CA GLY A 72 -15.13 -3.21 7.22
C GLY A 72 -15.29 -3.85 8.60
N PHE A 73 -14.62 -3.30 9.62
CA PHE A 73 -14.74 -3.74 11.01
C PHE A 73 -16.17 -3.60 11.53
N GLN A 74 -16.83 -2.46 11.28
CA GLN A 74 -18.21 -2.24 11.69
C GLN A 74 -19.17 -3.27 11.08
N LEU A 75 -19.10 -3.47 9.75
CA LEU A 75 -19.96 -4.41 9.04
C LEU A 75 -19.76 -5.86 9.51
N ILE A 76 -18.52 -6.25 9.81
CA ILE A 76 -18.22 -7.59 10.32
C ILE A 76 -18.82 -7.79 11.71
N LYS A 77 -18.67 -6.83 12.63
CA LYS A 77 -19.27 -6.92 13.97
C LYS A 77 -20.79 -7.08 13.91
N GLU A 78 -21.46 -6.24 13.11
CA GLU A 78 -22.91 -6.32 12.88
C GLU A 78 -23.30 -7.70 12.37
N LYS A 79 -22.55 -8.22 11.38
CA LYS A 79 -22.83 -9.55 10.84
C LYS A 79 -22.61 -10.67 11.84
N LEU A 80 -21.59 -10.58 12.69
CA LEU A 80 -21.33 -11.57 13.74
C LEU A 80 -22.48 -11.63 14.76
N VAL A 81 -22.99 -10.47 15.18
CA VAL A 81 -24.14 -10.40 16.09
C VAL A 81 -25.40 -10.96 15.43
N GLU A 82 -25.64 -10.67 14.15
CA GLU A 82 -26.77 -11.22 13.38
C GLU A 82 -26.77 -12.76 13.36
N ILE A 83 -25.60 -13.40 13.30
CA ILE A 83 -25.48 -14.87 13.31
C ILE A 83 -25.42 -15.49 14.71
N GLY A 84 -25.57 -14.67 15.78
CA GLY A 84 -25.73 -15.14 17.16
C GLY A 84 -24.54 -14.92 18.10
N TYR A 85 -23.53 -14.11 17.72
CA TYR A 85 -22.50 -13.68 18.66
C TYR A 85 -23.05 -12.64 19.66
N PRO A 86 -22.41 -12.44 20.83
CA PRO A 86 -22.90 -11.51 21.85
C PRO A 86 -23.00 -10.06 21.37
N GLU A 87 -24.06 -9.36 21.76
CA GLU A 87 -24.29 -7.94 21.41
C GLU A 87 -23.17 -7.00 21.87
N ALA A 88 -22.45 -7.37 22.93
CA ALA A 88 -21.29 -6.63 23.45
C ALA A 88 -20.21 -6.39 22.38
N LEU A 89 -20.16 -7.18 21.30
CA LEU A 89 -19.25 -6.93 20.19
C LEU A 89 -19.48 -5.57 19.53
N LEU A 90 -20.71 -5.05 19.51
CA LEU A 90 -21.03 -3.77 18.85
C LEU A 90 -20.29 -2.60 19.48
N GLU A 91 -19.94 -2.71 20.77
CA GLU A 91 -19.21 -1.69 21.54
C GLU A 91 -17.74 -1.57 21.13
N PHE A 92 -17.18 -2.52 20.38
CA PHE A 92 -15.77 -2.47 20.00
C PHE A 92 -15.51 -1.37 18.97
N GLU A 93 -14.45 -0.60 19.17
CA GLU A 93 -13.99 0.40 18.21
C GLU A 93 -12.77 -0.11 17.45
N TYR A 94 -12.68 0.24 16.16
CA TYR A 94 -11.50 -0.10 15.36
C TYR A 94 -10.32 0.77 15.77
N ASP A 95 -9.24 0.14 16.25
CA ASP A 95 -7.97 0.80 16.54
C ASP A 95 -6.96 0.51 15.41
N PRO A 96 -6.62 1.51 14.57
CA PRO A 96 -5.66 1.33 13.48
C PRO A 96 -4.20 1.16 13.95
N THR A 97 -3.92 1.39 15.23
CA THR A 97 -2.55 1.31 15.78
C THR A 97 -2.16 -0.11 16.21
N PHE A 98 -3.15 -0.99 16.41
CA PHE A 98 -2.93 -2.37 16.84
C PHE A 98 -2.52 -3.32 15.69
N PRO A 99 -3.31 -3.47 14.61
CA PRO A 99 -2.99 -4.46 13.60
C PRO A 99 -1.83 -4.01 12.70
N ILE A 100 -0.91 -4.94 12.43
CA ILE A 100 0.06 -4.80 11.36
C ILE A 100 -0.18 -5.87 10.30
N ARG A 101 0.07 -5.54 9.04
CA ARG A 101 -0.07 -6.49 7.93
C ARG A 101 0.97 -7.60 8.04
N GLY A 102 0.55 -8.83 7.72
CA GLY A 102 1.43 -10.01 7.66
C GLY A 102 1.52 -10.83 8.95
N LEU A 103 0.64 -10.57 9.93
CA LEU A 103 0.49 -11.42 11.11
C LEU A 103 -0.14 -12.77 10.75
N TRP A 104 0.25 -13.79 11.50
CA TRP A 104 -0.33 -15.12 11.43
C TRP A 104 -1.34 -15.29 12.57
N PHE A 105 -2.49 -15.87 12.28
CA PHE A 105 -3.48 -16.24 13.29
C PHE A 105 -3.37 -17.74 13.59
N ASP A 106 -2.95 -18.05 14.81
CA ASP A 106 -2.92 -19.41 15.33
C ASP A 106 -4.32 -19.78 15.82
N GLN A 107 -4.99 -20.66 15.08
CA GLN A 107 -6.35 -21.10 15.39
C GLN A 107 -6.43 -22.04 16.60
N LEU A 108 -5.33 -22.71 16.97
CA LEU A 108 -5.33 -23.66 18.08
C LEU A 108 -5.32 -22.93 19.42
N TYR A 109 -4.49 -21.90 19.54
CA TYR A 109 -4.31 -21.15 20.79
C TYR A 109 -4.89 -19.72 20.76
N GLY A 110 -5.37 -19.27 19.60
CA GLY A 110 -5.97 -17.94 19.44
C GLY A 110 -4.96 -16.79 19.46
N ASN A 111 -3.72 -17.03 19.02
CA ASN A 111 -2.64 -16.05 19.07
C ASN A 111 -2.44 -15.32 17.74
N LEU A 112 -2.09 -14.04 17.82
CA LEU A 112 -1.52 -13.29 16.71
C LEU A 112 0.01 -13.34 16.78
N LEU A 113 0.62 -13.86 15.72
CA LEU A 113 2.06 -14.12 15.65
C LEU A 113 2.71 -13.26 14.58
N LYS A 114 3.80 -12.58 14.94
CA LYS A 114 4.75 -12.02 13.97
C LYS A 114 5.89 -13.01 13.83
N VAL A 115 6.10 -13.51 12.62
CA VAL A 115 7.11 -14.55 12.34
C VAL A 115 8.16 -14.03 11.36
N ASP A 116 9.35 -14.61 11.44
CA ASP A 116 10.38 -14.44 10.42
C ASP A 116 10.18 -15.41 9.23
N PRO A 117 10.97 -15.32 8.14
CA PRO A 117 10.87 -16.23 7.01
C PRO A 117 11.17 -17.72 7.32
N PHE A 118 11.77 -18.02 8.47
CA PHE A 118 12.07 -19.39 8.92
C PHE A 118 10.99 -19.95 9.86
N GLY A 119 9.97 -19.14 10.20
CA GLY A 119 8.88 -19.52 11.11
C GLY A 119 9.20 -19.29 12.58
N ASN A 120 10.29 -18.60 12.92
CA ASN A 120 10.56 -18.24 14.31
C ASN A 120 9.61 -17.12 14.76
N ILE A 121 9.09 -17.25 15.98
CA ILE A 121 8.21 -16.26 16.59
C ILE A 121 9.03 -15.06 17.04
N LEU A 122 8.75 -13.89 16.46
CA LEU A 122 9.33 -12.61 16.85
C LEU A 122 8.46 -11.89 17.88
N VAL A 123 7.14 -12.01 17.74
CA VAL A 123 6.15 -11.44 18.65
C VAL A 123 4.97 -12.41 18.74
N CYS A 124 4.44 -12.60 19.94
CA CYS A 124 3.22 -13.36 20.19
C CYS A 124 2.27 -12.50 21.03
N VAL A 125 1.01 -12.39 20.58
CA VAL A 125 -0.03 -11.63 21.28
C VAL A 125 -1.26 -12.51 21.46
N HIS A 126 -1.79 -12.58 22.67
CA HIS A 126 -3.07 -13.23 22.98
C HIS A 126 -4.10 -12.16 23.37
N GLY A 127 -5.11 -11.95 22.53
CA GLY A 127 -5.97 -10.76 22.65
C GLY A 127 -5.15 -9.48 22.51
N PHE A 128 -5.00 -8.72 23.61
CA PHE A 128 -4.15 -7.53 23.69
C PHE A 128 -2.91 -7.71 24.58
N GLU A 129 -2.70 -8.93 25.12
CA GLU A 129 -1.56 -9.24 25.97
C GLU A 129 -0.36 -9.70 25.13
N PHE A 130 0.76 -8.98 25.25
CA PHE A 130 2.02 -9.39 24.64
C PHE A 130 2.68 -10.46 25.50
N LEU A 131 2.80 -11.66 24.95
CA LEU A 131 3.44 -12.78 25.63
C LEU A 131 4.96 -12.61 25.57
N LYS A 132 5.60 -12.69 26.74
CA LYS A 132 7.07 -12.70 26.84
C LYS A 132 7.57 -14.14 26.68
N GLY A 133 8.57 -14.32 25.82
CA GLY A 133 9.36 -15.53 25.72
C GLY A 133 10.44 -15.62 26.78
#